data_AF-A0A445KWV0-F1
#
_entry.id   AF-A0A445KWV0-F1
#
_cell.length_a   1.000
_cell.length_b   1.000
_cell.length_c   1.000
_cell.angle_alpha   90.00
_cell.angle_beta   90.00
_cell.angle_gamma   90.00
#
_symmetry.space_group_name_H-M   'P 1'
#
loop_
_entity.id
_entity.type
_entity.pdbx_description
1 polymer ?
#
loop_
_entity_poly.entity_id
_entity_poly.type
_entity_poly.pdbx_seq_one_letter_code
_entity_poly.pdbx_strand_id
1 'polypeptide(L)'
;MKFWKILKSQIEQTLPEWRDQFLSYKDLKKQLKVMCPKDALTPPCLDADELNHFLGLLELEIDKFNGFFVDKEEEYIIKWKELQDRVARAIDSNAELMSLGREIVDFHGEMVLLENYTALNYTGMF
;
A
#
# COMPACT_ATOMS: atom_id res chain seq x y z
N MET A 1 -20.95 6.42 -3.02
CA MET A 1 -20.03 5.66 -3.90
C MET A 1 -18.88 5.11 -3.07
N LYS A 2 -18.29 3.95 -3.42
CA LYS A 2 -17.15 3.37 -2.67
C LYS A 2 -15.83 3.83 -3.29
N PHE A 3 -15.45 5.09 -3.04
CA PHE A 3 -14.25 5.74 -3.58
C PHE A 3 -12.99 4.87 -3.46
N TRP A 4 -12.76 4.26 -2.31
CA TRP A 4 -11.62 3.36 -2.05
C TRP A 4 -11.53 2.16 -3.01
N LYS A 5 -12.66 1.65 -3.52
CA LYS A 5 -12.64 0.55 -4.50
C LYS A 5 -12.15 1.00 -5.86
N ILE A 6 -12.52 2.22 -6.24
CA ILE A 6 -12.10 2.83 -7.50
C ILE A 6 -10.60 3.10 -7.41
N LEU A 7 -10.15 3.70 -6.31
CA LEU A 7 -8.73 4.00 -6.09
C LEU A 7 -7.87 2.72 -6.08
N LYS A 8 -8.30 1.68 -5.35
CA LYS A 8 -7.62 0.37 -5.38
C LYS A 8 -7.55 -0.20 -6.80
N SER A 9 -8.67 -0.21 -7.54
CA SER A 9 -8.70 -0.70 -8.91
C SER A 9 -7.80 0.10 -9.86
N GLN A 10 -7.64 1.41 -9.65
CA GLN A 10 -6.75 2.24 -10.45
C GLN A 10 -5.29 1.86 -10.18
N ILE A 11 -4.89 1.74 -8.92
CA ILE A 11 -3.53 1.33 -8.56
C ILE A 11 -3.22 -0.06 -9.15
N GLU A 12 -4.12 -1.02 -9.02
CA GLU A 12 -3.95 -2.39 -9.54
C GLU A 12 -3.88 -2.47 -11.08
N GLN A 13 -4.41 -1.46 -11.79
CA GLN A 13 -4.32 -1.35 -13.25
C GLN A 13 -3.02 -0.68 -13.68
N THR A 14 -2.61 0.38 -12.97
CA THR A 14 -1.36 1.09 -13.27
C THR A 14 -0.14 0.27 -12.88
N LEU A 15 -0.18 -0.41 -11.73
CA LEU A 15 0.92 -1.19 -11.15
C LEU A 15 0.41 -2.58 -10.73
N PRO A 16 0.27 -3.52 -11.69
CA PRO A 16 -0.22 -4.87 -11.43
C PRO A 16 0.55 -5.63 -10.34
N GLU A 17 1.84 -5.35 -10.19
CA GLU A 17 2.73 -5.93 -9.17
C GLU A 17 2.31 -5.60 -7.73
N TRP A 18 1.52 -4.55 -7.49
CA TRP A 18 1.10 -4.15 -6.14
C TRP A 18 -0.16 -4.88 -5.65
N ARG A 19 -0.83 -5.65 -6.53
CA ARG A 19 -2.13 -6.29 -6.25
C ARG A 19 -2.14 -7.14 -4.98
N ASP A 20 -1.08 -7.92 -4.78
CA ASP A 20 -0.98 -8.88 -3.68
C ASP A 20 -0.43 -8.25 -2.39
N GLN A 21 -0.04 -6.97 -2.45
CA GLN A 21 0.58 -6.25 -1.35
C GLN A 21 -0.44 -5.51 -0.48
N PHE A 22 -1.70 -5.46 -0.86
CA PHE A 22 -2.75 -4.84 -0.05
C PHE A 22 -3.19 -5.71 1.12
N LEU A 23 -3.71 -5.07 2.16
CA LEU A 23 -4.40 -5.69 3.29
C LEU A 23 -5.54 -6.60 2.81
N SER A 24 -5.48 -7.85 3.23
CA SER A 24 -6.48 -8.90 2.99
C SER A 24 -7.70 -8.71 3.90
N TYR A 25 -8.32 -7.53 3.88
CA TYR A 25 -9.43 -7.15 4.78
C TYR A 25 -10.58 -8.17 4.79
N LYS A 26 -10.86 -8.79 3.63
CA LYS A 26 -11.93 -9.79 3.53
C LYS A 26 -11.64 -11.03 4.38
N ASP A 27 -10.40 -11.46 4.47
CA ASP A 27 -10.04 -12.68 5.19
C ASP A 27 -9.93 -12.42 6.69
N LEU A 28 -9.34 -11.29 7.09
CA LEU A 28 -9.39 -10.81 8.48
C LEU A 28 -10.84 -10.66 8.97
N LYS A 29 -11.71 -10.09 8.15
CA LYS A 29 -13.14 -9.95 8.47
C LYS A 29 -13.88 -11.29 8.59
N LYS A 30 -13.47 -12.31 7.82
CA LYS A 30 -14.06 -13.66 7.96
C LYS A 30 -13.68 -14.26 9.31
N GLN A 31 -12.41 -14.16 9.69
CA GLN A 31 -11.93 -14.65 10.99
C GLN A 31 -12.63 -13.94 12.15
N LEU A 32 -12.76 -12.62 12.07
CA LEU A 32 -13.45 -11.83 13.10
C LEU A 32 -14.93 -12.25 13.28
N LYS A 33 -15.61 -12.68 12.21
CA LYS A 33 -17.00 -13.17 12.30
C LYS A 33 -17.11 -14.56 12.94
N VAL A 34 -16.08 -15.39 12.82
CA VAL A 34 -16.02 -16.69 13.48
C VAL A 34 -15.87 -16.47 14.98
N MET A 35 -14.98 -15.57 15.37
CA MET A 35 -14.69 -15.24 16.77
C MET A 35 -15.82 -14.46 17.47
N CYS A 36 -16.49 -13.56 16.74
CA CYS A 36 -17.60 -12.76 17.22
C CYS A 36 -18.85 -12.95 16.35
N PRO A 37 -19.65 -14.00 16.58
CA PRO A 37 -20.95 -14.16 15.95
C PRO A 37 -21.88 -13.04 16.40
N LYS A 38 -22.57 -12.38 15.47
CA LYS A 38 -23.43 -11.21 15.75
C LYS A 38 -24.66 -11.51 16.63
N ASP A 39 -24.99 -12.78 16.81
CA ASP A 39 -26.20 -13.24 17.50
C ASP A 39 -25.94 -13.65 18.97
N ALA A 40 -24.72 -13.47 19.47
CA ALA A 40 -24.39 -13.79 20.85
C ALA A 40 -24.98 -12.74 21.81
N LEU A 41 -26.08 -13.09 22.48
CA LEU A 41 -26.66 -12.38 23.64
C LEU A 41 -25.75 -12.42 24.89
N THR A 42 -24.60 -13.07 24.79
CA THR A 42 -23.62 -13.31 25.85
C THR A 42 -22.32 -12.57 25.51
N PRO A 43 -21.60 -12.00 26.50
CA PRO A 43 -20.27 -11.47 26.25
C PRO A 43 -19.41 -12.57 25.61
N PRO A 44 -18.72 -12.31 24.50
CA PRO A 44 -17.89 -13.33 23.89
C PRO A 44 -16.80 -13.70 24.90
N CYS A 45 -16.89 -14.90 25.47
CA CYS A 45 -15.72 -15.55 26.06
C CYS A 45 -14.82 -15.91 24.87
N LEU A 46 -14.08 -14.92 24.38
CA LEU A 46 -13.12 -15.13 23.31
C LEU A 46 -12.11 -16.15 23.81
N ASP A 47 -12.00 -17.26 23.10
CA ASP A 47 -10.93 -18.20 23.33
C ASP A 47 -9.60 -17.49 23.08
N ALA A 48 -8.66 -17.64 24.01
CA ALA A 48 -7.36 -16.99 23.93
C ALA A 48 -6.62 -17.47 22.68
N ASP A 49 -6.78 -18.74 22.30
CA ASP A 49 -6.14 -19.32 21.12
C ASP A 49 -6.71 -18.73 19.83
N GLU A 50 -8.03 -18.53 19.74
CA GLU A 50 -8.67 -17.85 18.62
C GLU A 50 -8.21 -16.39 18.50
N LEU A 51 -8.17 -15.65 19.62
CA LEU A 51 -7.70 -14.26 19.62
C LEU A 51 -6.23 -14.17 19.17
N ASN A 52 -5.36 -15.02 19.71
CA ASN A 52 -3.95 -15.08 19.32
C ASN A 52 -3.79 -15.45 17.83
N HIS A 53 -4.62 -16.35 17.30
CA HIS A 53 -4.63 -16.68 15.89
C HIS A 53 -4.98 -15.47 15.01
N PHE A 54 -6.00 -14.70 15.38
CA PHE A 54 -6.33 -13.47 14.65
C PHE A 54 -5.23 -12.43 14.72
N LEU A 55 -4.65 -12.20 15.90
CA LEU A 55 -3.54 -11.26 16.08
C LEU A 55 -2.34 -11.65 15.22
N GLY A 56 -1.99 -12.94 15.15
CA GLY A 56 -0.92 -13.42 14.27
C GLY A 56 -1.22 -13.20 12.79
N LEU A 57 -2.46 -13.45 12.34
CA LEU A 57 -2.86 -13.13 10.95
C LEU A 57 -2.81 -11.63 10.66
N LEU A 58 -3.20 -10.80 11.62
CA LEU A 58 -3.15 -9.35 11.49
C LEU A 58 -1.71 -8.84 11.41
N GLU A 59 -0.83 -9.36 12.27
CA GLU A 59 0.60 -9.03 12.28
C GLU A 59 1.26 -9.40 10.95
N LEU A 60 1.00 -10.60 10.41
CA LEU A 60 1.49 -11.00 9.08
C LEU A 60 1.02 -10.07 7.97
N GLU A 61 -0.23 -9.60 8.03
CA GLU A 61 -0.75 -8.66 7.04
C GLU A 61 -0.12 -7.26 7.19
N ILE A 62 0.12 -6.80 8.42
CA ILE A 62 0.83 -5.54 8.73
C ILE A 62 2.27 -5.60 8.20
N ASP A 63 3.00 -6.66 8.51
CA ASP A 63 4.37 -6.85 8.06
C ASP A 63 4.47 -6.88 6.54
N LYS A 64 3.50 -7.54 5.87
CA LYS A 64 3.44 -7.58 4.41
C LYS A 64 3.32 -6.19 3.80
N PHE A 65 2.29 -5.42 4.18
CA PHE A 65 2.07 -4.13 3.51
C PHE A 65 3.09 -3.05 3.94
N ASN A 66 3.60 -3.13 5.17
CA ASN A 66 4.67 -2.24 5.63
C ASN A 66 6.00 -2.57 4.98
N GLY A 67 6.36 -3.85 4.88
CA GLY A 67 7.57 -4.29 4.18
C GLY A 67 7.58 -3.81 2.75
N PHE A 68 6.47 -4.01 2.04
CA PHE A 68 6.32 -3.48 0.68
C PHE A 68 6.47 -1.96 0.60
N PHE A 69 5.90 -1.20 1.53
CA PHE A 69 6.04 0.26 1.55
C PHE A 69 7.50 0.68 1.75
N VAL A 70 8.20 0.07 2.71
CA VAL A 70 9.61 0.38 3.00
C VAL A 70 10.49 0.08 1.78
N ASP A 71 10.32 -1.09 1.18
CA ASP A 71 11.06 -1.46 -0.04
C ASP A 71 10.86 -0.43 -1.17
N LYS A 72 9.62 0.02 -1.38
CA LYS A 72 9.30 1.04 -2.38
C LYS A 72 9.85 2.43 -2.03
N GLU A 73 9.80 2.80 -0.76
CA GLU A 73 10.36 4.07 -0.29
C GLU A 73 11.87 4.13 -0.55
N GLU A 74 12.59 3.04 -0.27
CA GLU A 74 14.04 2.94 -0.55
C GLU A 74 14.34 3.06 -2.06
N GLU A 75 13.61 2.33 -2.91
CA GLU A 75 13.72 2.45 -4.38
C GLU A 75 13.51 3.90 -4.85
N TYR A 76 12.52 4.58 -4.27
CA TYR A 76 12.18 5.96 -4.64
C TYR A 76 13.22 6.96 -4.17
N ILE A 77 13.82 6.78 -2.99
CA ILE A 77 14.93 7.62 -2.50
C ILE A 77 16.11 7.54 -3.48
N ILE A 78 16.45 6.34 -3.94
CA ILE A 78 17.54 6.11 -4.90
C ILE A 78 17.21 6.76 -6.25
N LYS A 79 16.03 6.46 -6.81
CA LYS A 79 15.57 7.02 -8.10
C LYS A 79 15.52 8.54 -8.08
N TRP A 80 15.05 9.14 -6.97
CA TRP A 80 15.04 10.59 -6.80
C TRP A 80 16.45 11.18 -6.84
N LYS A 81 17.40 10.55 -6.15
CA LYS A 81 18.80 11.00 -6.14
C LYS A 81 19.42 10.92 -7.53
N GLU A 82 19.19 9.83 -8.27
CA GLU A 82 19.67 9.67 -9.64
C GLU A 82 19.07 10.72 -10.60
N LEU A 83 17.77 11.01 -10.48
CA LEU A 83 17.10 12.04 -11.27
C LEU A 83 17.71 13.43 -11.02
N GLN A 84 17.95 13.79 -9.75
CA GLN A 84 18.61 15.04 -9.40
C GLN A 84 20.00 15.15 -10.03
N ASP A 85 20.80 14.09 -9.94
CA ASP A 85 22.16 14.06 -10.47
C ASP A 85 22.16 14.15 -12.01
N ARG A 86 21.16 13.57 -12.69
CA ARG A 86 20.98 13.69 -14.15
C ARG A 86 20.56 15.10 -14.56
N VAL A 87 19.63 15.71 -13.85
CA VAL A 87 19.23 17.12 -14.07
C VAL A 87 20.42 18.05 -13.92
N ALA A 88 21.27 17.85 -12.91
CA ALA A 88 22.48 18.65 -12.71
C ALA A 88 23.53 18.50 -13.83
N ARG A 89 23.50 17.40 -14.61
CA ARG A 89 24.40 17.18 -15.75
C ARG A 89 23.85 17.71 -17.08
N ALA A 90 22.53 17.82 -17.22
CA ALA A 90 21.85 18.16 -18.48
C ALA A 90 21.77 19.68 -18.78
N ILE A 91 22.60 20.51 -18.12
CA ILE A 91 22.48 21.98 -18.08
C ILE A 91 22.42 22.63 -19.48
N ASP A 92 23.04 22.02 -20.49
CA ASP A 92 23.14 22.59 -21.85
C ASP A 92 22.25 21.90 -22.91
N SER A 93 21.42 20.93 -22.54
CA SER A 93 20.63 20.13 -23.49
C SER A 93 19.12 20.23 -23.25
N ASN A 94 18.46 21.14 -23.96
CA ASN A 94 17.00 21.35 -23.83
C ASN A 94 16.16 20.09 -24.15
N ALA A 95 16.62 19.26 -25.10
CA ALA A 95 15.96 18.01 -25.44
C ALA A 95 16.06 16.97 -24.30
N GLU A 96 17.22 16.89 -23.65
CA GLU A 96 17.45 16.02 -22.49
C GLU A 96 16.65 16.49 -21.28
N LEU A 97 16.60 17.80 -21.03
CA LEU A 97 15.77 18.39 -19.98
C LEU A 97 14.27 18.08 -20.15
N MET A 98 13.75 18.13 -21.38
CA MET A 98 12.35 17.73 -21.63
C MET A 98 12.10 16.25 -21.36
N SER A 99 13.07 15.38 -21.66
CA SER A 99 12.94 13.94 -21.36
C SER A 99 12.97 13.67 -19.86
N LEU A 100 13.88 14.33 -19.12
CA LEU A 100 13.97 14.27 -17.67
C LEU A 100 12.70 14.82 -17.00
N GLY A 101 12.15 15.91 -17.53
CA GLY A 101 10.90 16.48 -17.02
C GLY A 101 9.73 15.48 -17.07
N ARG A 102 9.60 14.69 -18.15
CA ARG A 102 8.58 13.63 -18.22
C ARG A 102 8.83 12.55 -17.19
N GLU A 103 10.07 12.08 -17.07
CA GLU A 103 10.43 11.05 -16.10
C GLU A 103 10.18 11.47 -14.65
N ILE A 104 10.41 12.75 -14.32
CA ILE A 104 10.08 13.31 -13.00
C ILE A 104 8.57 13.33 -12.76
N VAL A 105 7.77 13.67 -13.78
CA VAL A 105 6.30 13.67 -13.67
C VAL A 105 5.76 12.25 -13.50
N ASP A 106 6.28 11.29 -14.26
CA ASP A 106 5.90 9.88 -14.14
C ASP A 106 6.27 9.34 -12.76
N PHE A 107 7.49 9.65 -12.28
CA PHE A 107 7.94 9.31 -10.94
C PHE A 107 7.09 9.96 -9.83
N HIS A 108 6.67 11.21 -10.00
CA HIS A 108 5.71 11.84 -9.08
C HIS A 108 4.37 11.10 -9.06
N GLY A 109 3.88 10.65 -10.22
CA GLY A 109 2.70 9.80 -10.30
C GLY A 109 2.86 8.50 -9.50
N GLU A 110 3.99 7.82 -9.65
CA GLU A 110 4.33 6.62 -8.86
C GLU A 110 4.35 6.88 -7.34
N MET A 111 4.89 8.02 -6.89
CA MET A 111 4.88 8.42 -5.47
C MET A 111 3.46 8.67 -4.94
N VAL A 112 2.62 9.34 -5.72
CA VAL A 112 1.21 9.58 -5.34
C VAL A 112 0.43 8.26 -5.25
N LEU A 113 0.74 7.28 -6.11
CA LEU A 113 0.14 5.93 -5.99
C LEU A 113 0.57 5.23 -4.70
N LEU A 114 1.84 5.39 -4.27
CA LEU A 114 2.34 4.83 -3.00
C LEU A 114 1.66 5.48 -1.79
N GLU A 115 1.47 6.80 -1.80
CA GLU A 115 0.71 7.51 -0.75
C GLU A 115 -0.74 6.99 -0.66
N ASN A 116 -1.40 6.79 -1.80
CA ASN A 116 -2.73 6.23 -1.86
C ASN A 116 -2.78 4.77 -1.39
N TYR A 117 -1.76 3.98 -1.71
CA TYR A 117 -1.60 2.62 -1.20
C TYR A 117 -1.55 2.63 0.34
N THR A 118 -0.73 3.48 0.95
CA THR A 118 -0.64 3.62 2.41
C THR A 118 -1.97 4.04 3.02
N ALA A 119 -2.64 5.03 2.43
CA ALA A 119 -3.95 5.50 2.89
C ALA A 119 -5.02 4.39 2.85
N LEU A 120 -5.03 3.57 1.79
CA LEU A 120 -5.96 2.44 1.65
C LEU A 120 -5.72 1.35 2.70
N ASN A 121 -4.47 0.97 2.92
CA ASN A 121 -4.11 -0.06 3.90
C ASN A 121 -4.39 0.42 5.33
N TYR A 122 -3.98 1.64 5.66
CA TYR A 122 -4.25 2.25 6.97
C TYR A 122 -5.75 2.38 7.24
N THR A 123 -6.53 2.86 6.26
CA THR A 123 -7.99 2.96 6.40
C THR A 123 -8.65 1.58 6.58
N GLY A 124 -8.10 0.53 5.97
CA GLY A 124 -8.61 -0.83 6.13
C GLY A 124 -8.46 -1.41 7.54
N MET A 125 -7.67 -0.77 8.41
CA MET A 125 -7.47 -1.14 9.81
C MET A 125 -8.51 -0.51 10.76
N PHE A 126 -9.25 0.52 10.31
CA PHE A 126 -10.32 1.19 11.07
C PHE A 126 -11.73 0.75 10.62
#